data_AF-A0A382C0E9-F1
#
_entry.id   AF-A0A382C0E9-F1
#
_cell.length_a   1.000
_cell.length_b   1.000
_cell.length_c   1.000
_cell.angle_alpha   90.00
_cell.angle_beta   90.00
_cell.angle_gamma   90.00
#
_symmetry.space_group_name_H-M   'P 1'
#
loop_
_entity.id
_entity.type
_entity.pdbx_description
1 polymer ?
#
loop_
_entity_poly.entity_id
_entity_poly.type
_entity_poly.pdbx_seq_one_letter_code
_entity_poly.pdbx_strand_id
1 'polypeptide(L)' 'MKNILIISTTGMGDLLWGTPAIRAISKALPEVSIDLLLQ' A
#
# COMPACT_ATOMS: atom_id res chain seq x y z
N MET A 1 9.53 11.81 -9.69
CA MET A 1 8.42 11.23 -8.89
C MET A 1 8.91 9.91 -8.31
N LYS A 2 8.67 9.66 -7.02
CA LYS A 2 9.01 8.39 -6.38
C LYS A 2 7.76 7.50 -6.38
N ASN A 3 7.94 6.21 -6.62
CA ASN A 3 6.86 5.23 -6.64
C ASN A 3 7.15 4.14 -5.61
N ILE A 4 6.12 3.71 -4.88
CA ILE A 4 6.17 2.60 -3.93
C ILE A 4 5.27 1.49 -4.48
N LEU A 5 5.82 0.28 -4.62
CA LEU A 5 5.05 -0.92 -4.91
C LEU A 5 4.84 -1.70 -3.62
N ILE A 6 3.58 -1.94 -3.27
CA ILE A 6 3.18 -2.80 -2.16
C ILE A 6 2.79 -4.16 -2.73
N ILE A 7 3.37 -5.22 -2.17
CA ILE A 7 3.10 -6.60 -2.60
C ILE A 7 2.35 -7.31 -1.47
N SER A 8 1.12 -7.74 -1.76
CA SER A 8 0.31 -8.56 -0.86
C SER A 8 -0.18 -9.79 -1.63
N THR A 9 0.58 -10.88 -1.51
CA THR A 9 0.27 -12.16 -2.17
C THR A 9 -0.37 -13.17 -1.21
N THR A 10 -0.97 -12.68 -0.13
CA THR A 10 -1.56 -13.50 0.93
C THR A 10 -3.09 -13.35 0.91
N GLY A 11 -3.77 -13.78 1.97
CA GLY A 11 -5.24 -13.74 2.01
C GLY A 11 -5.79 -12.31 2.05
N MET A 12 -7.05 -12.15 1.63
CA MET A 12 -7.76 -10.86 1.69
C MET A 12 -7.76 -10.23 3.09
N GLY A 13 -7.71 -11.04 4.16
CA GLY A 13 -7.58 -10.55 5.52
C GLY A 13 -6.33 -9.70 5.71
N ASP A 14 -5.17 -10.19 5.32
CA ASP A 14 -3.90 -9.48 5.50
C ASP A 14 -3.89 -8.14 4.76
N LEU A 15 -4.49 -8.08 3.57
CA LEU A 15 -4.67 -6.84 2.83
C LEU A 15 -5.52 -5.83 3.60
N LEU A 16 -6.66 -6.27 4.15
CA LEU A 16 -7.53 -5.41 4.95
C LEU A 16 -6.79 -4.84 6.16
N TRP A 17 -6.01 -5.66 6.87
CA TRP A 17 -5.18 -5.22 7.99
C TRP A 17 -4.02 -4.31 7.56
N GLY A 18 -3.58 -4.37 6.30
CA GLY A 18 -2.56 -3.48 5.72
C GLY A 18 -3.08 -2.09 5.33
N THR A 19 -4.38 -1.92 5.09
CA THR A 19 -4.96 -0.64 4.62
C THR A 19 -4.66 0.59 5.50
N PRO A 20 -4.61 0.51 6.86
CA PRO A 20 -4.24 1.66 7.68
C PRO A 20 -2.81 2.14 7.44
N ALA A 21 -1.88 1.21 7.18
CA ALA A 21 -0.48 1.53 6.87
C ALA A 21 -0.37 2.24 5.51
N ILE A 22 -1.07 1.75 4.49
CA ILE A 22 -1.14 2.39 3.16
C ILE A 22 -1.65 3.83 3.29
N ARG A 23 -2.70 4.04 4.11
CA ARG A 23 -3.25 5.38 4.36
C ARG A 23 -2.29 6.29 5.12
N ALA A 24 -1.51 5.76 6.06
CA ALA A 24 -0.48 6.53 6.75
C ALA A 24 0.62 6.99 5.79
N ILE A 25 1.08 6.10 4.89
CA ILE A 25 2.09 6.43 3.88
C ILE A 25 1.58 7.52 2.93
N SER A 26 0.36 7.37 2.40
CA SER A 26 -0.25 8.35 1.50
C SER A 26 -0.39 9.75 2.14
N LYS A 27 -0.63 9.82 3.46
CA LYS A 27 -0.69 11.09 4.19
C LYS A 27 0.70 11.70 4.46
N ALA A 28 1.67 10.86 4.78
CA ALA A 28 3.03 11.30 5.11
C ALA A 28 3.83 11.73 3.88
N LEU A 29 3.54 11.14 2.72
CA LEU A 29 4.28 11.31 1.46
C LEU A 29 3.30 11.55 0.30
N PRO A 30 2.63 12.71 0.23
CA PRO A 30 1.61 13.00 -0.79
C PRO A 30 2.14 13.04 -2.23
N GLU A 31 3.45 13.24 -2.41
CA GLU A 31 4.13 13.27 -3.72
C GLU A 31 4.49 11.88 -4.28
N VAL A 32 4.21 10.82 -3.54
CA VAL A 32 4.56 9.44 -3.88
C VAL A 32 3.35 8.70 -4.42
N SER A 33 3.53 8.01 -5.55
CA SER A 33 2.50 7.11 -6.08
C SER A 33 2.62 5.73 -5.43
N ILE A 34 1.49 5.11 -5.11
CA ILE A 34 1.43 3.79 -4.47
C ILE A 34 0.71 2.83 -5.40
N ASP A 35 1.42 1.80 -5.84
CA ASP A 35 0.88 0.68 -6.60
C ASP A 35 0.72 -0.55 -5.69
N LEU A 36 -0.27 -1.39 -5.97
CA LEU A 36 -0.58 -2.58 -5.17
C LEU A 36 -0.67 -3.80 -6.07
N LEU A 37 0.20 -4.79 -5.82
CA LEU A 37 0.14 -6.11 -6.45
C LEU A 37 -0.55 -7.08 -5.49
N LEU A 38 -1.62 -7.70 -5.99
CA LEU A 38 -2.43 -8.70 -5.29
C LEU A 38 -2.29 -10.07 -5.99
N GLN A 39 -2.45 -11.16 -5.23
CA GLN A 39 -2.54 -12.54 -5.74
C GLN A 39 -3.99 -12.97 -5.91
#